data_AF-A0A136KWC5-F1
#
_entry.id   AF-A0A136KWC5-F1
#
_cell.length_a   1.000
_cell.length_b   1.000
_cell.length_c   1.000
_cell.angle_alpha   90.00
_cell.angle_beta   90.00
_cell.angle_gamma   90.00
#
_symmetry.space_group_name_H-M   'P 1'
#
loop_
_entity.id
_entity.type
_entity.pdbx_description
1 polymer ?
#
loop_
_entity_poly.entity_id
_entity_poly.type
_entity_poly.pdbx_seq_one_letter_code
_entity_poly.pdbx_strand_id
1 'polypeptide(L)'
;MALGIPLSLFEYLYHRYLLHSAVLPFLGSMHRAHSHHHGLTKVKAPVTPKTPDKLVTVESDYPIEYEHQAESMMFPTYSISIFFALFLLVLALPLKLLFPGAPVITAMLITVTLSYSLYEAWHAVMHLPMDRFWSKLLNHRRIGRVAKHVYSFHLMHHWRPTCNLAVVGFWGLAIWDHLFRTHRRPRRLPVDGAEVSYTDVSLRQPLWPIRVLDKVGARLYKGSRKVEDFFRRTLLRRPARG
;
A
#
# COMPACT_ATOMS: atom_id res chain seq x y z
N MET A 1 -9.90 -5.43 -19.12
CA MET A 1 -10.77 -5.12 -17.97
C MET A 1 -10.79 -6.21 -16.90
N ALA A 2 -11.11 -7.48 -17.22
CA ALA A 2 -11.23 -8.57 -16.22
C ALA A 2 -9.92 -8.91 -15.47
N LEU A 3 -8.76 -8.82 -16.13
CA LEU A 3 -7.46 -9.03 -15.47
C LEU A 3 -7.15 -8.01 -14.35
N GLY A 4 -7.89 -6.89 -14.28
CA GLY A 4 -7.75 -5.95 -13.17
C GLY A 4 -8.21 -6.53 -11.82
N ILE A 5 -9.08 -7.53 -11.81
CA ILE A 5 -9.54 -8.17 -10.57
C ILE A 5 -8.37 -8.90 -9.87
N PRO A 6 -7.67 -9.87 -10.50
CA PRO A 6 -6.55 -10.53 -9.87
C PRO A 6 -5.39 -9.57 -9.56
N LEU A 7 -5.14 -8.55 -10.38
CA LEU A 7 -4.09 -7.57 -10.09
C LEU A 7 -4.45 -6.67 -8.91
N SER A 8 -5.69 -6.20 -8.79
CA SER A 8 -6.12 -5.42 -7.62
C SER A 8 -6.16 -6.25 -6.33
N LEU A 9 -6.46 -7.55 -6.43
CA LEU A 9 -6.36 -8.46 -5.29
C LEU A 9 -4.90 -8.63 -4.88
N PHE A 10 -4.03 -8.83 -5.87
CA PHE A 10 -2.60 -8.88 -5.64
C PHE A 10 -2.12 -7.60 -4.98
N GLU A 11 -2.45 -6.42 -5.50
CA GLU A 11 -2.11 -5.13 -4.91
C GLU A 11 -2.53 -5.05 -3.44
N TYR A 12 -3.79 -5.38 -3.13
CA TYR A 12 -4.31 -5.38 -1.76
C TYR A 12 -3.51 -6.32 -0.82
N LEU A 13 -3.25 -7.57 -1.24
CA LEU A 13 -2.51 -8.54 -0.43
C LEU A 13 -1.01 -8.22 -0.36
N TYR A 14 -0.44 -7.75 -1.46
CA TYR A 14 0.95 -7.32 -1.59
C TYR A 14 1.21 -6.14 -0.66
N HIS A 15 0.37 -5.12 -0.68
CA HIS A 15 0.51 -3.97 0.20
C HIS A 15 0.41 -4.41 1.67
N ARG A 16 -0.59 -5.23 2.01
CA ARG A 16 -0.81 -5.68 3.41
C ARG A 16 0.29 -6.58 3.96
N TYR A 17 0.74 -7.56 3.18
CA TYR A 17 1.57 -8.65 3.71
C TYR A 17 3.01 -8.60 3.21
N LEU A 18 3.26 -8.01 2.04
CA LEU A 18 4.60 -7.94 1.48
C LEU A 18 5.24 -6.60 1.84
N LEU A 19 4.54 -5.48 1.62
CA LEU A 19 5.09 -4.16 1.95
C LEU A 19 5.05 -3.86 3.46
N HIS A 20 3.96 -4.17 4.15
CA HIS A 20 3.81 -3.92 5.59
C HIS A 20 4.32 -5.06 6.50
N SER A 21 4.62 -6.24 5.95
CA SER A 21 4.99 -7.39 6.78
C SER A 21 6.00 -8.36 6.14
N ALA A 22 6.61 -8.02 4.99
CA ALA A 22 7.68 -8.77 4.31
C ALA A 22 7.60 -10.30 4.44
N VAL A 23 6.43 -10.91 4.23
CA VAL A 23 6.24 -12.33 4.56
C VAL A 23 6.97 -13.30 3.60
N LEU A 24 7.58 -12.81 2.52
CA LEU A 24 8.35 -13.61 1.56
C LEU A 24 9.87 -13.27 1.62
N PRO A 25 10.75 -14.28 1.61
CA PRO A 25 12.19 -14.14 1.83
C PRO A 25 12.97 -13.66 0.59
N PHE A 26 12.68 -12.44 0.12
CA PHE A 26 13.42 -11.71 -0.91
C PHE A 26 12.83 -10.29 -1.13
N LEU A 27 11.77 -9.95 -0.39
CA LEU A 27 11.08 -8.66 -0.47
C LEU A 27 11.50 -7.70 0.65
N GLY A 28 12.53 -8.05 1.42
CA GLY A 28 13.03 -7.21 2.50
C GLY A 28 13.41 -5.79 2.06
N SER A 29 13.91 -5.63 0.82
CA SER A 29 14.20 -4.31 0.25
C SER A 29 12.93 -3.47 0.03
N MET A 30 11.89 -4.05 -0.58
CA MET A 30 10.60 -3.37 -0.83
C MET A 30 9.91 -3.00 0.49
N HIS A 31 9.90 -3.91 1.47
CA HIS A 31 9.39 -3.61 2.81
C HIS A 31 10.15 -2.48 3.49
N ARG A 32 11.49 -2.46 3.39
CA ARG A 32 12.30 -1.38 3.97
C ARG A 32 12.02 -0.04 3.29
N ALA A 33 11.96 -0.01 1.96
CA ALA A 33 11.59 1.19 1.21
C ALA A 33 10.20 1.70 1.63
N HIS A 34 9.21 0.81 1.67
CA HIS A 34 7.85 1.17 2.07
C HIS A 34 7.76 1.65 3.53
N SER A 35 8.45 0.97 4.45
CA SER A 35 8.52 1.40 5.85
C SER A 35 9.22 2.76 6.00
N HIS A 36 10.26 3.00 5.20
CA HIS A 36 10.97 4.28 5.18
C HIS A 36 10.07 5.40 4.66
N HIS A 37 9.34 5.15 3.56
CA HIS A 37 8.32 6.05 3.03
C HIS A 37 7.29 6.45 4.10
N HIS A 38 6.69 5.48 4.79
CA HIS A 38 5.78 5.75 5.91
C HIS A 38 6.42 6.53 7.06
N GLY A 39 7.73 6.39 7.27
CA GLY A 39 8.47 7.19 8.24
C GLY A 39 8.63 8.65 7.82
N LEU A 40 8.90 8.88 6.53
CA LEU A 40 9.09 10.20 5.92
C LEU A 40 7.79 10.97 5.66
N THR A 41 6.67 10.23 5.56
CA THR A 41 5.32 10.77 5.32
C THR A 41 4.35 10.41 6.47
N LYS A 42 4.90 10.33 7.69
CA LYS A 42 4.18 9.88 8.89
C LYS A 42 2.97 10.77 9.20
N VAL A 43 1.93 10.12 9.71
CA VAL A 43 0.77 10.79 10.32
C VAL A 43 0.62 10.23 11.73
N LYS A 44 0.82 11.09 12.74
CA LYS A 44 0.81 10.71 14.15
C LYS A 44 -0.27 11.49 14.89
N ALA A 45 -1.15 10.74 15.54
CA ALA A 45 -2.11 11.27 16.49
C ALA A 45 -2.40 10.18 17.53
N PRO A 46 -1.85 10.28 18.75
CA PRO A 46 -1.97 9.23 19.77
C PRO A 46 -3.36 9.20 20.41
N VAL A 47 -4.32 8.64 19.66
CA VAL A 47 -5.70 8.40 20.11
C VAL A 47 -5.85 7.02 20.74
N THR A 48 -6.79 6.86 21.69
CA THR A 48 -6.97 5.62 22.44
C THR A 48 -8.45 5.25 22.62
N PRO A 49 -8.81 3.96 22.57
CA PRO A 49 -10.18 3.52 22.85
C PRO A 49 -10.62 3.81 24.29
N LYS A 50 -9.70 4.06 25.23
CA LYS A 50 -10.03 4.37 26.63
C LYS A 50 -10.70 5.74 26.80
N THR A 51 -10.36 6.69 25.93
CA THR A 51 -10.96 8.05 25.90
C THR A 51 -11.34 8.36 24.46
N PRO A 52 -12.41 7.73 23.95
CA PRO A 52 -12.67 7.68 22.51
C PRO A 52 -12.96 9.04 21.89
N ASP A 53 -13.53 9.96 22.68
CA ASP A 53 -13.92 11.30 22.26
C ASP A 53 -12.85 12.37 22.53
N LYS A 54 -11.74 12.01 23.21
CA LYS A 54 -10.64 12.94 23.46
C LYS A 54 -10.02 13.36 22.13
N LEU A 55 -10.03 14.66 21.89
CA LEU A 55 -9.34 15.27 20.76
C LEU A 55 -7.84 15.34 21.02
N VAL A 56 -7.08 15.05 19.98
CA VAL A 56 -5.61 15.07 19.96
C VAL A 56 -5.18 15.73 18.66
N THR A 57 -4.21 16.63 18.76
CA THR A 57 -3.59 17.29 17.61
C THR A 57 -2.79 16.28 16.78
N VAL A 58 -2.91 16.39 15.47
CA VAL A 58 -2.15 15.58 14.51
C VAL A 58 -0.82 16.24 14.19
N GLU A 59 0.24 15.46 14.21
CA GLU A 59 1.53 15.76 13.58
C GLU A 59 1.60 14.98 12.25
N SER A 60 1.69 15.68 11.12
CA SER A 60 1.63 15.05 9.80
C SER A 60 2.65 15.61 8.82
N ASP A 61 3.61 14.77 8.42
CA ASP A 61 4.54 15.03 7.31
C ASP A 61 4.04 14.38 6.00
N TYR A 62 2.74 14.06 5.92
CA TYR A 62 2.15 13.27 4.82
C TYR A 62 2.45 13.79 3.41
N PRO A 63 2.34 15.10 3.12
CA PRO A 63 2.67 15.60 1.78
C PRO A 63 4.17 15.54 1.52
N ILE A 64 4.54 15.20 0.28
CA ILE A 64 5.92 15.21 -0.17
C ILE A 64 6.25 16.62 -0.69
N GLU A 65 7.07 17.34 0.07
CA GLU A 65 7.50 18.71 -0.24
C GLU A 65 9.01 18.82 -0.42
N TYR A 66 9.76 17.88 0.15
CA TYR A 66 11.22 17.89 0.15
C TYR A 66 11.79 16.67 -0.58
N GLU A 67 12.97 16.83 -1.17
CA GLU A 67 13.65 15.80 -1.96
C GLU A 67 13.89 14.51 -1.17
N HIS A 68 14.29 14.62 0.09
CA HIS A 68 14.53 13.46 0.96
C HIS A 68 13.27 12.61 1.18
N GLN A 69 12.06 13.20 1.10
CA GLN A 69 10.81 12.44 1.21
C GLN A 69 10.50 11.61 -0.06
N ALA A 70 11.11 11.95 -1.19
CA ALA A 70 10.92 11.23 -2.45
C ALA A 70 11.79 9.97 -2.57
N GLU A 71 12.83 9.82 -1.74
CA GLU A 71 13.83 8.73 -1.82
C GLU A 71 13.23 7.32 -1.80
N SER A 72 12.08 7.13 -1.15
CA SER A 72 11.39 5.84 -1.08
C SER A 72 9.92 5.90 -1.52
N MET A 73 9.54 6.95 -2.24
CA MET A 73 8.17 7.11 -2.74
C MET A 73 7.80 6.07 -3.81
N MET A 74 8.80 5.64 -4.59
CA MET A 74 8.62 4.68 -5.68
C MET A 74 9.16 3.31 -5.33
N PHE A 75 8.58 2.27 -5.94
CA PHE A 75 9.20 0.96 -5.89
C PHE A 75 10.59 0.98 -6.54
N PRO A 76 11.53 0.15 -6.04
CA PRO A 76 12.79 -0.07 -6.74
C PRO A 76 12.54 -0.46 -8.20
N THR A 77 13.34 0.03 -9.14
CA THR A 77 13.13 -0.16 -10.59
C THR A 77 13.06 -1.62 -11.02
N TYR A 78 13.73 -2.54 -10.30
CA TYR A 78 13.67 -3.98 -10.56
C TYR A 78 12.34 -4.64 -10.18
N SER A 79 11.46 -3.95 -9.44
CA SER A 79 10.20 -4.51 -8.94
C SER A 79 9.25 -4.92 -10.06
N ILE A 80 9.23 -4.15 -11.16
CA ILE A 80 8.41 -4.47 -12.32
C ILE A 80 8.80 -5.81 -12.95
N SER A 81 10.09 -6.17 -12.97
CA SER A 81 10.57 -7.46 -13.47
C SER A 81 10.07 -8.62 -12.61
N ILE A 82 10.01 -8.43 -11.29
CA ILE A 82 9.45 -9.43 -10.36
C ILE A 82 7.95 -9.60 -10.62
N PHE A 83 7.22 -8.50 -10.85
CA PHE A 83 5.79 -8.57 -11.14
C PHE A 83 5.52 -9.23 -12.49
N PHE A 84 6.30 -8.94 -13.53
CA PHE A 84 6.18 -9.67 -14.79
C PHE A 84 6.42 -11.16 -14.60
N ALA A 85 7.52 -11.56 -13.95
CA ALA A 85 7.80 -12.97 -13.70
C ALA A 85 6.64 -13.65 -12.94
N LEU A 86 6.15 -13.02 -11.87
CA LEU A 86 5.05 -13.55 -11.07
C LEU A 86 3.76 -13.73 -11.90
N PHE A 87 3.29 -12.68 -12.58
CA PHE A 87 2.02 -12.72 -13.31
C PHE A 87 2.09 -13.53 -14.59
N LEU A 88 3.26 -13.61 -15.23
CA LEU A 88 3.47 -14.53 -16.34
C LEU A 88 3.31 -15.98 -15.88
N LEU A 89 3.99 -16.36 -14.80
CA LEU A 89 3.97 -17.74 -14.29
C LEU A 89 2.61 -18.13 -13.70
N VAL A 90 2.04 -17.30 -12.84
CA VAL A 90 0.84 -17.65 -12.06
C VAL A 90 -0.45 -17.47 -12.86
N LEU A 91 -0.46 -16.58 -13.85
CA LEU A 91 -1.70 -16.21 -14.55
C LEU A 91 -1.61 -16.33 -16.07
N ALA A 92 -0.59 -15.74 -16.71
CA ALA A 92 -0.53 -15.69 -18.18
C ALA A 92 -0.30 -17.07 -18.81
N LEU A 93 0.64 -17.88 -18.28
CA LEU A 93 0.92 -19.21 -18.83
C LEU A 93 -0.30 -20.15 -18.68
N PRO A 94 -0.94 -20.29 -17.51
CA PRO A 94 -2.17 -21.08 -17.40
C PRO A 94 -3.27 -20.61 -18.36
N LEU A 95 -3.52 -19.30 -18.44
CA LEU A 95 -4.52 -18.74 -19.35
C LEU A 95 -4.16 -18.95 -20.82
N LYS A 96 -2.88 -18.91 -21.18
CA LYS A 96 -2.42 -19.17 -22.56
C LYS A 96 -2.63 -20.64 -22.95
N LEU A 97 -2.45 -21.57 -22.01
CA LEU A 97 -2.76 -22.98 -22.23
C LEU A 97 -4.27 -23.22 -22.43
N LEU A 98 -5.11 -22.50 -21.67
CA LEU A 98 -6.57 -22.58 -21.81
C LEU A 98 -7.10 -21.87 -23.06
N PHE A 99 -6.44 -20.80 -23.50
CA PHE A 99 -6.82 -19.99 -24.66
C PHE A 99 -5.64 -19.81 -25.63
N PRO A 100 -5.21 -20.85 -26.37
CA PRO A 100 -4.00 -20.80 -27.20
C PRO A 100 -4.04 -19.76 -28.32
N GLY A 101 -5.21 -19.45 -28.86
CA GLY A 101 -5.38 -18.42 -29.90
C GLY A 101 -5.38 -16.98 -29.36
N ALA A 102 -5.55 -16.77 -28.06
CA ALA A 102 -5.65 -15.44 -27.48
C ALA A 102 -4.26 -14.82 -27.21
N PRO A 103 -4.11 -13.48 -27.30
CA PRO A 103 -2.86 -12.77 -27.03
C PRO A 103 -2.61 -12.59 -25.52
N VAL A 104 -2.77 -13.66 -24.73
CA VAL A 104 -2.76 -13.62 -23.25
C VAL A 104 -1.47 -13.03 -22.69
N ILE A 105 -0.31 -13.42 -23.22
CA ILE A 105 1.00 -12.94 -22.74
C ILE A 105 1.13 -11.43 -22.96
N THR A 106 0.85 -10.96 -24.17
CA THR A 106 0.88 -9.52 -24.51
C THR A 106 -0.11 -8.74 -23.65
N ALA A 107 -1.34 -9.24 -23.50
CA ALA A 107 -2.36 -8.63 -22.65
C ALA A 107 -1.91 -8.54 -21.18
N MET A 108 -1.23 -9.57 -20.67
CA MET A 108 -0.68 -9.56 -19.30
C MET A 108 0.42 -8.51 -19.15
N LEU A 109 1.40 -8.48 -20.06
CA LEU A 109 2.50 -7.52 -20.01
C LEU A 109 1.96 -6.08 -20.02
N ILE A 110 1.05 -5.76 -20.94
CA ILE A 110 0.40 -4.43 -20.98
C ILE A 110 -0.33 -4.14 -19.68
N THR A 111 -1.11 -5.10 -19.16
CA THR A 111 -1.92 -4.90 -17.95
C THR A 111 -1.05 -4.69 -16.71
N VAL A 112 0.05 -5.44 -16.56
CA VAL A 112 1.01 -5.26 -15.46
C VAL A 112 1.71 -3.91 -15.56
N THR A 113 2.20 -3.54 -16.75
CA THR A 113 2.82 -2.23 -16.96
C THR A 113 1.87 -1.10 -16.61
N LEU A 114 0.65 -1.12 -17.15
CA LEU A 114 -0.36 -0.09 -16.87
C LEU A 114 -0.70 -0.03 -15.38
N SER A 115 -0.90 -1.17 -14.73
CA SER A 115 -1.24 -1.20 -13.30
C SER A 115 -0.10 -0.67 -12.44
N TYR A 116 1.15 -1.04 -12.76
CA TYR A 116 2.34 -0.56 -12.07
C TYR A 116 2.52 0.96 -12.25
N SER A 117 2.46 1.45 -13.48
CA SER A 117 2.60 2.89 -13.77
C SER A 117 1.49 3.71 -13.13
N LEU A 118 0.25 3.21 -13.17
CA LEU A 118 -0.88 3.87 -12.50
C LEU A 118 -0.70 3.85 -10.98
N TYR A 119 -0.18 2.78 -10.40
CA TYR A 119 0.11 2.71 -8.98
C TYR A 119 1.09 3.80 -8.57
N GLU A 120 2.23 3.88 -9.24
CA GLU A 120 3.27 4.87 -8.93
C GLU A 120 2.78 6.31 -9.12
N ALA A 121 2.14 6.58 -10.27
CA ALA A 121 1.63 7.91 -10.58
C ALA A 121 0.53 8.34 -9.61
N TRP A 122 -0.40 7.45 -9.30
CA TRP A 122 -1.50 7.76 -8.38
C TRP A 122 -1.02 7.87 -6.93
N HIS A 123 -0.07 7.04 -6.51
CA HIS A 123 0.59 7.15 -5.23
C HIS A 123 1.23 8.54 -5.06
N ALA A 124 1.99 9.00 -6.06
CA ALA A 124 2.58 10.34 -6.07
C ALA A 124 1.52 11.45 -6.01
N VAL A 125 0.43 11.34 -6.79
CA VAL A 125 -0.69 12.31 -6.76
C VAL A 125 -1.29 12.40 -5.35
N MET A 126 -1.49 11.27 -4.67
CA MET A 126 -2.06 11.25 -3.31
C MET A 126 -1.17 11.94 -2.27
N HIS A 127 0.12 12.08 -2.54
CA HIS A 127 1.10 12.77 -1.68
C HIS A 127 1.34 14.24 -2.07
N LEU A 128 0.61 14.78 -3.06
CA LEU A 128 0.76 16.19 -3.42
C LEU A 128 0.48 17.14 -2.24
N PRO A 129 1.16 18.30 -2.17
CA PRO A 129 0.98 19.29 -1.11
C PRO A 129 -0.46 19.75 -0.92
N MET A 130 -0.91 19.84 0.34
CA MET A 130 -2.27 20.25 0.68
C MET A 130 -2.59 21.64 0.12
N ASP A 131 -1.75 22.63 0.43
CA ASP A 131 -2.02 24.03 0.12
C ASP A 131 -1.98 24.33 -1.38
N ARG A 132 -1.08 23.66 -2.10
CA ARG A 132 -0.87 23.88 -3.54
C ARG A 132 -1.88 23.15 -4.42
N PHE A 133 -2.33 21.95 -4.03
CA PHE A 133 -3.14 21.09 -4.90
C PHE A 133 -4.50 20.74 -4.30
N TRP A 134 -4.53 20.19 -3.09
CA TRP A 134 -5.75 19.60 -2.54
C TRP A 134 -6.73 20.64 -2.00
N SER A 135 -6.27 21.73 -1.41
CA SER A 135 -7.13 22.76 -0.80
C SER A 135 -8.15 23.31 -1.79
N LYS A 136 -7.74 23.62 -3.02
CA LYS A 136 -8.63 24.10 -4.09
C LYS A 136 -9.70 23.06 -4.44
N LEU A 137 -9.32 21.79 -4.53
CA LEU A 137 -10.25 20.70 -4.85
C LEU A 137 -11.22 20.43 -3.69
N LEU A 138 -10.72 20.41 -2.46
CA LEU A 138 -11.50 20.16 -1.23
C LEU A 138 -12.56 21.24 -0.99
N ASN A 139 -12.23 22.50 -1.28
CA ASN A 139 -13.15 23.64 -1.12
C ASN A 139 -14.13 23.81 -2.28
N HIS A 140 -13.98 23.05 -3.36
CA HIS A 140 -14.84 23.18 -4.53
C HIS A 140 -16.24 22.58 -4.28
N ARG A 141 -17.30 23.36 -4.54
CA ARG A 141 -18.71 23.02 -4.22
C ARG A 141 -19.18 21.65 -4.73
N ARG A 142 -18.81 21.27 -5.96
CA ARG A 142 -19.25 20.01 -6.59
C ARG A 142 -18.33 18.81 -6.33
N ILE A 143 -17.01 19.01 -6.40
CA ILE A 143 -16.02 17.93 -6.35
C ILE A 143 -15.35 17.79 -4.97
N GLY A 144 -15.56 18.72 -4.04
CA GLY A 144 -14.89 18.72 -2.73
C GLY A 144 -15.15 17.47 -1.90
N ARG A 145 -16.36 16.89 -2.01
CA ARG A 145 -16.67 15.61 -1.37
C ARG A 145 -15.86 14.46 -1.97
N VAL A 146 -15.71 14.44 -3.30
CA VAL A 146 -14.92 13.42 -4.00
C VAL A 146 -13.43 13.61 -3.72
N ALA A 147 -12.93 14.85 -3.75
CA ALA A 147 -11.55 15.18 -3.40
C ALA A 147 -11.23 14.75 -1.96
N LYS A 148 -12.13 15.04 -0.99
CA LYS A 148 -11.99 14.59 0.39
C LYS A 148 -11.96 13.06 0.47
N HIS A 149 -12.80 12.40 -0.32
CA HIS A 149 -12.82 10.94 -0.39
C HIS A 149 -11.50 10.40 -0.95
N VAL A 150 -10.98 10.94 -2.04
CA VAL A 150 -9.70 10.48 -2.60
C VAL A 150 -8.55 10.73 -1.63
N TYR A 151 -8.37 11.99 -1.22
CA TYR A 151 -7.25 12.41 -0.38
C TYR A 151 -7.23 11.67 0.97
N SER A 152 -8.38 11.54 1.63
CA SER A 152 -8.44 10.86 2.92
C SER A 152 -8.14 9.36 2.86
N PHE A 153 -8.09 8.75 1.67
CA PHE A 153 -7.91 7.29 1.57
C PHE A 153 -6.51 6.91 2.00
N HIS A 154 -5.54 7.44 1.28
CA HIS A 154 -4.14 7.13 1.51
C HIS A 154 -3.57 7.89 2.70
N LEU A 155 -4.07 9.11 2.99
CA LEU A 155 -3.76 9.78 4.25
C LEU A 155 -4.14 8.93 5.48
N MET A 156 -5.33 8.32 5.46
CA MET A 156 -5.76 7.41 6.54
C MET A 156 -4.93 6.12 6.56
N HIS A 157 -4.45 5.64 5.41
CA HIS A 157 -3.53 4.52 5.34
C HIS A 157 -2.21 4.84 6.07
N HIS A 158 -1.67 6.05 5.90
CA HIS A 158 -0.46 6.48 6.61
C HIS A 158 -0.64 6.62 8.12
N TRP A 159 -1.82 7.04 8.58
CA TRP A 159 -2.12 7.08 10.01
C TRP A 159 -2.40 5.68 10.57
N ARG A 160 -3.07 4.81 9.80
CA ARG A 160 -3.39 3.44 10.17
C ARG A 160 -3.07 2.47 9.01
N PRO A 161 -1.83 1.95 8.96
CA PRO A 161 -1.35 1.07 7.87
C PRO A 161 -2.14 -0.22 7.62
N THR A 162 -3.04 -0.58 8.55
CA THR A 162 -3.90 -1.77 8.44
C THR A 162 -5.20 -1.54 7.66
N CYS A 163 -5.45 -0.32 7.18
CA CYS A 163 -6.64 0.04 6.43
C CYS A 163 -6.28 0.72 5.10
N ASN A 164 -7.23 0.78 4.17
CA ASN A 164 -7.10 1.49 2.90
C ASN A 164 -5.87 1.08 2.08
N LEU A 165 -5.78 -0.21 1.76
CA LEU A 165 -4.59 -0.80 1.14
C LEU A 165 -4.54 -0.62 -0.39
N ALA A 166 -5.66 -0.35 -1.03
CA ALA A 166 -5.69 -0.08 -2.48
C ALA A 166 -5.13 1.31 -2.82
N VAL A 167 -4.03 1.39 -3.53
CA VAL A 167 -3.60 2.64 -4.18
C VAL A 167 -4.45 2.84 -5.44
N VAL A 168 -4.40 1.91 -6.39
CA VAL A 168 -5.24 1.92 -7.61
C VAL A 168 -6.47 1.07 -7.41
N GLY A 169 -6.33 -0.10 -6.80
CA GLY A 169 -7.42 -1.07 -6.67
C GLY A 169 -7.94 -1.53 -8.03
N PHE A 170 -9.23 -1.88 -8.10
CA PHE A 170 -9.87 -2.23 -9.36
C PHE A 170 -10.26 -0.96 -10.12
N TRP A 171 -9.30 -0.37 -10.82
CA TRP A 171 -9.49 0.85 -11.63
C TRP A 171 -10.06 2.03 -10.83
N GLY A 172 -9.49 2.29 -9.64
CA GLY A 172 -9.92 3.34 -8.71
C GLY A 172 -10.90 2.87 -7.64
N LEU A 173 -11.38 1.62 -7.70
CA LEU A 173 -12.29 1.05 -6.70
C LEU A 173 -11.53 0.16 -5.71
N ALA A 174 -11.57 0.51 -4.44
CA ALA A 174 -10.96 -0.26 -3.33
C ALA A 174 -11.83 -1.48 -2.93
N ILE A 175 -12.20 -2.32 -3.91
CA ILE A 175 -13.17 -3.42 -3.74
C ILE A 175 -12.80 -4.36 -2.58
N TRP A 176 -11.51 -4.65 -2.43
CA TRP A 176 -10.99 -5.56 -1.41
C TRP A 176 -11.02 -4.95 -0.02
N ASP A 177 -10.75 -3.64 0.10
CA ASP A 177 -10.87 -2.94 1.37
C ASP A 177 -12.32 -2.90 1.87
N HIS A 178 -13.28 -2.71 0.96
CA HIS A 178 -14.69 -2.80 1.29
C HIS A 178 -15.09 -4.23 1.67
N LEU A 179 -14.72 -5.20 0.84
CA LEU A 179 -15.06 -6.61 1.03
C LEU A 179 -14.55 -7.13 2.37
N PHE A 180 -13.31 -6.81 2.74
CA PHE A 180 -12.68 -7.34 3.95
C PHE A 180 -12.79 -6.43 5.18
N ARG A 181 -13.56 -5.35 5.11
CA ARG A 181 -13.76 -4.37 6.20
C ARG A 181 -12.46 -3.67 6.63
N THR A 182 -11.55 -3.44 5.69
CA THR A 182 -10.34 -2.65 5.90
C THR A 182 -10.44 -1.25 5.29
N HIS A 183 -11.58 -0.88 4.70
CA HIS A 183 -11.83 0.50 4.28
C HIS A 183 -12.21 1.39 5.48
N ARG A 184 -11.51 2.53 5.65
CA ARG A 184 -11.79 3.54 6.68
C ARG A 184 -11.78 4.95 6.12
N ARG A 185 -12.78 5.74 6.52
CA ARG A 185 -12.81 7.19 6.29
C ARG A 185 -12.84 7.91 7.63
N PRO A 186 -11.91 8.83 7.88
CA PRO A 186 -11.98 9.63 9.09
C PRO A 186 -13.07 10.70 8.95
N ARG A 187 -13.74 11.08 10.05
CA ARG A 187 -14.75 12.15 10.00
C ARG A 187 -14.03 13.50 9.89
N ARG A 188 -13.00 13.67 10.72
CA ARG A 188 -12.04 14.79 10.69
C ARG A 188 -10.80 14.38 9.90
N LEU A 189 -10.33 15.22 8.99
CA LEU A 189 -9.12 14.91 8.21
C LEU A 189 -7.90 15.00 9.14
N PRO A 190 -7.06 13.96 9.23
CA PRO A 190 -5.85 13.99 10.04
C PRO A 190 -4.71 14.70 9.30
N VAL A 191 -4.93 15.97 8.96
CA VAL A 191 -3.92 16.86 8.39
C VAL A 191 -3.16 17.53 9.52
N ASP A 192 -1.97 18.06 9.24
CA ASP A 192 -1.14 18.67 10.27
C ASP A 192 -1.88 19.77 11.04
N GLY A 193 -1.73 19.78 12.37
CA GLY A 193 -2.41 20.70 13.27
C GLY A 193 -3.92 20.46 13.49
N ALA A 194 -4.55 19.55 12.74
CA ALA A 194 -5.96 19.21 12.96
C ALA A 194 -6.18 18.42 14.26
N GLU A 195 -7.40 18.45 14.77
CA GLU A 195 -7.80 17.63 15.93
C GLU A 195 -8.58 16.40 15.49
N VAL A 196 -8.21 15.24 16.01
CA VAL A 196 -8.86 13.96 15.73
C VAL A 196 -9.12 13.17 17.00
N SER A 197 -10.02 12.19 16.91
CA SER A 197 -10.42 11.32 18.04
C SER A 197 -10.21 9.85 17.69
N TYR A 198 -10.33 8.95 18.67
CA TYR A 198 -10.28 7.51 18.39
C TYR A 198 -11.37 7.07 17.42
N THR A 199 -12.53 7.72 17.46
CA THR A 199 -13.63 7.41 16.55
C THR A 199 -13.24 7.61 15.09
N ASP A 200 -12.30 8.51 14.78
CA ASP A 200 -11.82 8.81 13.42
C ASP A 200 -10.95 7.68 12.84
N VAL A 201 -10.15 7.00 13.67
CA VAL A 201 -9.28 5.89 13.28
C VAL A 201 -9.89 4.50 13.49
N SER A 202 -10.94 4.39 14.32
CA SER A 202 -11.55 3.11 14.70
C SER A 202 -11.96 2.25 13.48
N LEU A 203 -11.59 0.97 13.52
CA LEU A 203 -11.84 0.01 12.46
C LEU A 203 -12.38 -1.27 13.08
N ARG A 204 -13.37 -1.87 12.43
CA ARG A 204 -13.88 -3.20 12.81
C ARG A 204 -12.81 -4.25 12.51
N GLN A 205 -12.92 -5.43 13.14
CA GLN A 205 -12.05 -6.53 12.78
C GLN A 205 -12.28 -6.92 11.30
N PRO A 206 -11.20 -7.20 10.55
CA PRO A 206 -11.30 -7.69 9.18
C PRO A 206 -12.10 -9.00 9.11
N LEU A 207 -12.69 -9.27 7.94
CA LEU A 207 -13.37 -10.53 7.68
C LEU A 207 -12.38 -11.67 7.36
N TRP A 208 -12.87 -12.90 7.34
CA TRP A 208 -12.13 -14.03 6.78
C TRP A 208 -11.95 -13.79 5.26
N PRO A 209 -10.79 -14.14 4.66
CA PRO A 209 -9.63 -14.81 5.26
C PRO A 209 -8.62 -13.87 5.94
N ILE A 210 -8.74 -12.55 5.74
CA ILE A 210 -7.77 -11.53 6.20
C ILE A 210 -7.53 -11.60 7.70
N ARG A 211 -8.58 -11.80 8.51
CA ARG A 211 -8.44 -11.98 9.97
C ARG A 211 -7.50 -13.13 10.35
N VAL A 212 -7.50 -14.22 9.59
CA VAL A 212 -6.65 -15.39 9.86
C VAL A 212 -5.23 -15.09 9.40
N LEU A 213 -5.07 -14.54 8.21
CA LEU A 213 -3.77 -14.15 7.67
C LEU A 213 -3.07 -13.13 8.57
N ASP A 214 -3.79 -12.15 9.13
CA ASP A 214 -3.22 -11.18 10.08
C ASP A 214 -2.69 -11.85 11.35
N LYS A 215 -3.38 -12.88 11.87
CA LYS A 215 -2.92 -13.64 13.05
C LYS A 215 -1.65 -14.44 12.78
N VAL A 216 -1.51 -14.98 11.57
CA VAL A 216 -0.36 -15.81 11.18
C VAL A 216 0.78 -14.96 10.61
N GLY A 217 0.49 -13.76 10.10
CA GLY A 217 1.43 -12.87 9.43
C GLY A 217 2.68 -12.56 10.26
N ALA A 218 2.53 -12.33 11.56
CA ALA A 218 3.68 -12.11 12.45
C ALA A 218 4.64 -13.31 12.51
N ARG A 219 4.12 -14.54 12.41
CA ARG A 219 4.94 -15.76 12.36
C ARG A 219 5.62 -15.89 11.00
N LEU A 220 4.89 -15.62 9.91
CA LEU A 220 5.42 -15.66 8.55
C LEU A 220 6.54 -14.62 8.35
N TYR A 221 6.36 -13.40 8.84
CA TYR A 221 7.40 -12.37 8.82
C TYR A 221 8.68 -12.85 9.51
N LYS A 222 8.58 -13.35 10.75
CA LYS A 222 9.73 -13.88 11.49
C LYS A 222 10.41 -15.04 10.76
N GLY A 223 9.62 -15.94 10.15
CA GLY A 223 10.13 -17.03 9.32
C GLY A 223 10.89 -16.52 8.09
N SER A 224 10.31 -15.57 7.36
CA SER A 224 10.94 -14.95 6.19
C SER A 224 12.28 -14.29 6.53
N ARG A 225 12.36 -13.52 7.63
CA ARG A 225 13.62 -12.88 8.06
C ARG A 225 14.71 -13.90 8.36
N LYS A 226 14.36 -15.00 9.05
CA LYS A 226 15.32 -16.08 9.34
C LYS A 226 15.88 -16.73 8.07
N VAL A 227 15.03 -16.94 7.05
CA VAL A 227 15.46 -17.51 5.77
C VAL A 227 16.39 -16.53 5.03
N GLU A 228 16.05 -15.24 4.97
CA GLU A 228 16.94 -14.23 4.38
C GLU A 228 18.29 -14.14 5.11
N ASP A 229 18.28 -14.18 6.44
CA ASP A 229 19.52 -14.16 7.24
C ASP A 229 20.36 -15.42 7.02
N PHE A 230 19.72 -16.58 6.90
CA PHE A 230 20.40 -17.83 6.54
C PHE A 230 21.11 -17.69 5.19
N PHE A 231 20.40 -17.29 4.14
CA PHE A 231 20.97 -17.11 2.81
C PHE A 231 22.06 -16.03 2.78
N ARG A 232 21.87 -14.92 3.49
CA ARG A 232 22.91 -13.89 3.63
C ARG A 232 24.18 -14.49 4.27
N ARG A 233 24.05 -15.31 5.31
CA ARG A 233 25.20 -15.92 5.99
C ARG A 233 25.86 -17.03 5.17
N THR A 234 25.11 -17.79 4.38
CA THR A 234 25.63 -18.93 3.61
C THR A 234 26.17 -18.53 2.25
N LEU A 235 25.50 -17.60 1.54
CA LEU A 235 25.86 -17.18 0.19
C LEU A 235 26.75 -15.93 0.14
N LEU A 236 26.64 -15.02 1.12
CA LEU A 236 27.43 -13.77 1.16
C LEU A 236 28.62 -13.83 2.13
N ARG A 237 29.05 -15.04 2.54
CA ARG A 237 30.40 -15.24 3.10
C ARG A 237 31.42 -14.87 2.03
N ARG A 238 31.79 -13.59 1.95
CA ARG A 238 33.04 -13.18 1.30
C ARG A 238 34.18 -13.85 2.08
N PRO A 239 35.15 -14.49 1.42
CA PRO A 239 36.39 -14.87 2.09
C PRO A 239 37.00 -13.61 2.67
N ALA A 240 37.43 -13.68 3.94
CA ALA A 240 38.27 -12.66 4.52
C ALA A 240 39.45 -12.44 3.57
N ARG A 241 39.59 -11.22 3.04
CA ARG A 241 40.78 -10.84 2.30
C ARG A 241 41.94 -10.95 3.28
N GLY A 242 42.94 -11.76 2.93
CA GLY A 242 44.23 -11.81 3.60
C GLY A 242 45.02 -10.52 3.46
#